data_AF-A0A7S0MML6-F1
#
_entry.id   AF-A0A7S0MML6-F1
#
_cell.length_a   1.000
_cell.length_b   1.000
_cell.length_c   1.000
_cell.angle_alpha   90.00
_cell.angle_beta   90.00
_cell.angle_gamma   90.00
#
_symmetry.space_group_name_H-M   'P 1'
#
loop_
_entity.id
_entity.type
_entity.pdbx_description
1 polymer ?
#
loop_
_entity_poly.entity_id
_entity_poly.type
_entity_poly.pdbx_seq_one_letter_code
_entity_poly.pdbx_strand_id
1 'polypeptide(L)'
;EKMRLLRYKWYGSALSVVGCLTYFWFYHIHHNLSSTRTLLSFELDRQINTRDFQKKPAADLDILAERVASAFGQESVDGVAYDLARGGKRDGDSRQRLIHMFWSSKDDMLNVKVETALRSALRTQHGAKLMLWTTPSTFSSVRAQTLELSGLECACTFELKSTDELVRLSELDSSAELRSCSDPLRIADQGGLVAFSDLFRFVALYYFGGIYADSDMIFLQDLQNFQGLSFAYKWDRNVLYYNTALMGLAKGNQVVPRIISKAGECTPAAFYPTRIHEKLTCTVGVCVELIMMPTALFSPVSAPQSNYQWQDDGAHGLGVTTDWFFDRVRLWNLEHFFPGAHTFHWHNRWGHSIHNDSFFSDLRRLNALCQPSPRQEASQLERVVTQMIGSSTATATNIAPPVIVDTPQRRCKRVFVDLGGYNGDTLALYSGRNFITKDDTFDPSIYVFEIDFDHITSILGRLNGPLSHIKAFTQVLNVAAWSQDTVLRAHLTGHNDGRVAADGGISMLAYDIGAWFMRTIKPEHCDDIMLKMDIEGAEVEAIKSLASVGALKYIDHFVVELHDWIMPTVAAAKPDLVKLLEANGLFYQYATLDDLIDKHYKPGEPWPVNHCDSHFKRLQGPIS
;
A
#
# COMPACT_ATOMS: atom_id res chain seq x y z
N GLU A 1 13.90 -1.95 82.10
CA GLU A 1 13.95 -2.80 80.87
C GLU A 1 12.61 -3.12 80.20
N LYS A 2 11.45 -3.15 80.88
CA LYS A 2 10.14 -3.39 80.21
C LYS A 2 9.60 -2.27 79.29
N MET A 3 10.24 -1.10 79.21
CA MET A 3 9.88 -0.04 78.25
C MET A 3 10.76 0.03 76.99
N ARG A 4 11.79 -0.80 76.85
CA ARG A 4 12.60 -0.88 75.61
C ARG A 4 12.04 -1.87 74.57
N LEU A 5 11.21 -2.83 74.98
CA LEU A 5 10.61 -3.85 74.09
C LEU A 5 9.31 -3.41 73.39
N LEU A 6 8.67 -2.30 73.81
CA LEU A 6 7.46 -1.80 73.17
C LEU A 6 7.73 -0.82 72.01
N ARG A 7 8.93 -0.26 71.88
CA ARG A 7 9.29 0.61 70.73
C ARG A 7 9.64 -0.16 69.45
N TYR A 8 10.03 -1.43 69.54
CA TYR A 8 10.38 -2.24 68.36
C TYR A 8 9.20 -2.96 67.70
N LYS A 9 8.04 -3.07 68.36
CA LYS A 9 6.84 -3.66 67.76
C LYS A 9 5.94 -2.67 67.00
N TRP A 10 6.10 -1.36 67.23
CA TRP A 10 5.32 -0.35 66.49
C TRP A 10 6.00 0.14 65.21
N TYR A 11 7.33 0.07 65.11
CA TYR A 11 8.04 0.44 63.88
C TYR A 11 8.05 -0.67 62.81
N GLY A 12 7.91 -1.95 63.19
CA GLY A 12 7.86 -3.07 62.25
C GLY A 12 6.55 -3.19 61.46
N SER A 13 5.42 -2.75 62.05
CA SER A 13 4.10 -2.84 61.41
C SER A 13 3.73 -1.59 60.60
N ALA A 14 4.27 -0.42 60.97
CA ALA A 14 4.06 0.82 60.21
C ALA A 14 4.91 0.84 58.92
N LEU A 15 6.14 0.31 58.93
CA LEU A 15 6.97 0.23 57.72
C LEU A 15 6.51 -0.86 56.74
N SER A 16 5.90 -1.96 57.21
CA SER A 16 5.33 -2.96 56.29
C SER A 16 4.00 -2.51 55.68
N VAL A 17 3.18 -1.74 56.39
CA VAL A 17 1.92 -1.19 55.85
C VAL A 17 2.19 0.02 54.95
N VAL A 18 3.12 0.92 55.30
CA VAL A 18 3.52 2.03 54.42
C VAL A 18 4.32 1.52 53.22
N GLY A 19 5.14 0.49 53.37
CA GLY A 19 5.85 -0.18 52.28
C GLY A 19 4.90 -0.96 51.36
N CYS A 20 3.93 -1.70 51.89
CA CYS A 20 2.92 -2.37 51.08
C CYS A 20 1.95 -1.38 50.43
N LEU A 21 1.59 -0.26 51.08
CA LEU A 21 0.73 0.76 50.48
C LEU A 21 1.48 1.62 49.46
N THR A 22 2.76 1.96 49.66
CA THR A 22 3.55 2.60 48.59
C THR A 22 3.87 1.63 47.47
N TYR A 23 4.10 0.34 47.73
CA TYR A 23 4.27 -0.66 46.67
C TYR A 23 2.95 -0.94 45.95
N PHE A 24 1.80 -1.03 46.61
CA PHE A 24 0.50 -1.13 45.96
C PHE A 24 0.14 0.15 45.22
N TRP A 25 0.42 1.33 45.76
CA TRP A 25 0.11 2.60 45.11
C TRP A 25 1.04 2.86 43.93
N PHE A 26 2.34 2.57 44.04
CA PHE A 26 3.25 2.57 42.88
C PHE A 26 2.90 1.46 41.90
N TYR A 27 2.57 0.24 42.31
CA TYR A 27 2.22 -0.86 41.39
C TYR A 27 0.88 -0.58 40.68
N HIS A 28 -0.13 -0.04 41.37
CA HIS A 28 -1.41 0.33 40.75
C HIS A 28 -1.29 1.60 39.88
N ILE A 29 -0.46 2.57 40.25
CA ILE A 29 -0.20 3.75 39.42
C ILE A 29 0.69 3.38 38.22
N HIS A 30 1.69 2.52 38.38
CA HIS A 30 2.53 2.07 37.26
C HIS A 30 1.78 1.12 36.32
N HIS A 31 0.88 0.24 36.82
CA HIS A 31 0.05 -0.61 35.97
C HIS A 31 -1.17 0.10 35.38
N ASN A 32 -1.85 1.00 36.10
CA ASN A 32 -2.95 1.78 35.51
C ASN A 32 -2.44 2.87 34.58
N LEU A 33 -1.28 3.48 34.85
CA LEU A 33 -0.64 4.37 33.87
C LEU A 33 -0.05 3.55 32.72
N SER A 34 0.56 2.37 32.93
CA SER A 34 0.99 1.50 31.83
C SER A 34 -0.17 1.04 30.94
N SER A 35 -1.33 0.73 31.49
CA SER A 35 -2.50 0.28 30.72
C SER A 35 -3.17 1.44 29.97
N THR A 36 -3.31 2.62 30.58
CA THR A 36 -3.76 3.85 29.87
C THR A 36 -2.73 4.38 28.86
N ARG A 37 -1.42 4.17 29.10
CA ARG A 37 -0.30 4.55 28.20
C ARG A 37 -0.24 3.68 26.95
N THR A 38 -0.48 2.37 27.06
CA THR A 38 -0.66 1.51 25.89
C THR A 38 -1.92 1.91 25.15
N LEU A 39 -3.03 2.17 25.86
CA LEU A 39 -4.32 2.58 25.28
C LEU A 39 -4.26 3.86 24.45
N LEU A 40 -3.44 4.88 24.79
CA LEU A 40 -3.37 6.11 24.00
C LEU A 40 -2.60 5.94 22.68
N SER A 41 -1.49 5.19 22.71
CA SER A 41 -0.78 4.75 21.50
C SER A 41 -1.64 3.79 20.68
N PHE A 42 -2.41 2.93 21.34
CA PHE A 42 -3.36 2.02 20.70
C PHE A 42 -4.51 2.77 20.05
N GLU A 43 -5.03 3.82 20.70
CA GLU A 43 -6.16 4.60 20.19
C GLU A 43 -5.71 5.52 19.04
N LEU A 44 -4.46 5.99 19.03
CA LEU A 44 -3.88 6.67 17.87
C LEU A 44 -3.66 5.69 16.70
N ASP A 45 -3.08 4.51 16.96
CA ASP A 45 -2.95 3.44 15.97
C ASP A 45 -4.34 2.91 15.52
N ARG A 46 -5.39 3.00 16.34
CA ARG A 46 -6.78 2.61 16.02
C ARG A 46 -7.51 3.70 15.21
N GLN A 47 -7.36 4.98 15.55
CA GLN A 47 -8.02 6.11 14.90
C GLN A 47 -7.38 6.47 13.55
N ILE A 48 -6.05 6.32 13.40
CA ILE A 48 -5.37 6.45 12.10
C ILE A 48 -5.83 5.36 11.11
N ASN A 49 -6.28 4.20 11.62
CA ASN A 49 -6.80 3.07 10.85
C ASN A 49 -8.31 3.14 10.57
N THR A 50 -9.03 4.15 11.08
CA THR A 50 -10.39 4.45 10.65
C THR A 50 -10.35 5.49 9.52
N ARG A 51 -11.16 5.26 8.48
CA ARG A 51 -11.32 5.95 7.17
C ARG A 51 -11.11 7.48 7.03
N ASP A 52 -10.94 8.25 8.09
CA ASP A 52 -10.95 9.72 8.01
C ASP A 52 -9.63 10.30 7.46
N PHE A 53 -8.50 9.62 7.64
CA PHE A 53 -7.19 10.16 7.23
C PHE A 53 -7.04 10.38 5.72
N GLN A 54 -7.75 9.59 4.89
CA GLN A 54 -7.70 9.75 3.43
C GLN A 54 -8.56 10.90 2.90
N LYS A 55 -9.57 11.35 3.65
CA LYS A 55 -10.54 12.34 3.14
C LYS A 55 -10.20 13.78 3.52
N LYS A 56 -9.51 14.04 4.65
CA LYS A 56 -9.08 15.39 5.05
C LYS A 56 -7.82 15.41 5.97
N PRO A 57 -6.60 15.24 5.42
CA PRO A 57 -5.36 15.29 6.21
C PRO A 57 -5.20 16.58 7.04
N ALA A 58 -5.70 17.71 6.52
CA ALA A 58 -5.57 19.01 7.18
C ALA A 58 -6.36 19.11 8.50
N ALA A 59 -7.58 18.57 8.55
CA ALA A 59 -8.42 18.65 9.75
C ALA A 59 -7.92 17.71 10.86
N ASP A 60 -7.33 16.57 10.50
CA ASP A 60 -6.77 15.61 11.46
C ASP A 60 -5.39 16.07 12.00
N LEU A 61 -4.63 16.83 11.21
CA LEU A 61 -3.43 17.55 11.67
C LEU A 61 -3.80 18.66 12.67
N ASP A 62 -4.94 19.34 12.51
CA ASP A 62 -5.45 20.31 13.47
C ASP A 62 -5.85 19.64 14.80
N ILE A 63 -6.46 18.44 14.75
CA ILE A 63 -6.77 17.63 15.94
C ILE A 63 -5.48 17.18 16.65
N LEU A 64 -4.46 16.77 15.90
CA LEU A 64 -3.15 16.43 16.46
C LEU A 64 -2.51 17.67 17.12
N ALA A 65 -2.60 18.84 16.49
CA ALA A 65 -2.11 20.11 17.02
C ALA A 65 -2.87 20.53 18.30
N GLU A 66 -4.20 20.38 18.36
CA GLU A 66 -5.00 20.62 19.57
C GLU A 66 -4.63 19.68 20.72
N ARG A 67 -4.39 18.39 20.43
CA ARG A 67 -3.98 17.42 21.45
C ARG A 67 -2.57 17.71 21.99
N VAL A 68 -1.64 18.11 21.12
CA VAL A 68 -0.32 18.63 21.51
C VAL A 68 -0.47 19.89 22.37
N ALA A 69 -1.37 20.81 22.01
CA ALA A 69 -1.65 22.01 22.80
C ALA A 69 -2.13 21.70 24.22
N SER A 70 -3.00 20.69 24.37
CA SER A 70 -3.49 20.27 25.69
C SER A 70 -2.41 19.63 26.57
N ALA A 71 -1.42 18.97 25.96
CA ALA A 71 -0.40 18.20 26.67
C ALA A 71 0.84 19.03 27.05
N PHE A 72 1.14 20.11 26.34
CA PHE A 72 2.42 20.83 26.45
C PHE A 72 2.29 22.34 26.72
N GLY A 73 1.08 22.90 26.75
CA GLY A 73 0.85 24.33 26.99
C GLY A 73 1.18 25.22 25.78
N GLN A 74 0.62 26.42 25.74
CA GLN A 74 0.52 27.27 24.55
C GLN A 74 1.86 27.66 23.90
N GLU A 75 2.96 27.76 24.65
CA GLU A 75 4.29 28.09 24.11
C GLU A 75 4.93 26.96 23.26
N SER A 76 4.53 25.71 23.47
CA SER A 76 5.00 24.56 22.67
C SER A 76 4.22 24.39 21.36
N VAL A 77 2.97 24.88 21.35
CA VAL A 77 2.09 24.96 20.18
C VAL A 77 2.68 25.93 19.18
N ASP A 78 3.30 27.01 19.62
CA ASP A 78 3.98 27.96 18.73
C ASP A 78 5.18 27.35 18.00
N GLY A 79 5.67 26.15 18.35
CA GLY A 79 6.67 25.41 17.56
C GLY A 79 6.03 24.49 16.52
N VAL A 80 5.08 23.66 16.94
CA VAL A 80 4.37 22.70 16.07
C VAL A 80 3.43 23.42 15.10
N ALA A 81 2.67 24.40 15.59
CA ALA A 81 1.85 25.28 14.76
C ALA A 81 2.70 26.20 13.89
N TYR A 82 3.96 26.51 14.24
CA TYR A 82 4.85 27.28 13.37
C TYR A 82 5.40 26.45 12.22
N ASP A 83 5.75 25.18 12.45
CA ASP A 83 6.12 24.25 11.38
C ASP A 83 4.90 23.82 10.53
N LEU A 84 3.74 23.60 11.14
CA LEU A 84 2.48 23.34 10.42
C LEU A 84 1.97 24.59 9.67
N ALA A 85 2.11 25.81 10.21
CA ALA A 85 1.74 27.06 9.54
C ALA A 85 2.74 27.47 8.45
N ARG A 86 4.02 27.09 8.55
CA ARG A 86 4.98 27.19 7.42
C ARG A 86 4.79 26.10 6.38
N GLY A 87 4.36 24.91 6.77
CA GLY A 87 3.90 23.87 5.84
C GLY A 87 2.58 24.23 5.14
N GLY A 88 1.73 25.03 5.81
CA GLY A 88 0.40 25.44 5.35
C GLY A 88 0.35 26.76 4.59
N LYS A 89 1.33 27.66 4.74
CA LYS A 89 1.51 28.75 3.77
C LYS A 89 2.01 28.15 2.47
N ARG A 90 1.06 27.85 1.58
CA ARG A 90 1.27 27.80 0.14
C ARG A 90 1.72 29.19 -0.31
N ASP A 91 2.97 29.55 -0.01
CA ASP A 91 3.67 30.52 -0.83
C ASP A 91 3.61 29.95 -2.24
N GLY A 92 3.00 30.70 -3.16
CA GLY A 92 2.68 30.27 -4.52
C GLY A 92 3.91 30.07 -5.41
N ASP A 93 4.93 29.37 -4.94
CA ASP A 93 6.16 29.15 -5.67
C ASP A 93 6.69 27.71 -5.55
N SER A 94 7.01 27.21 -6.73
CA SER A 94 7.73 26.03 -7.21
C SER A 94 8.81 25.36 -6.32
N ARG A 95 8.59 25.10 -5.03
CA ARG A 95 9.54 24.28 -4.26
C ARG A 95 9.58 22.85 -4.81
N GLN A 96 10.67 22.54 -5.49
CA GLN A 96 10.96 21.22 -6.05
C GLN A 96 10.86 20.15 -4.94
N ARG A 97 9.98 19.16 -5.13
CA ARG A 97 9.84 18.02 -4.22
C ARG A 97 11.07 17.12 -4.36
N LEU A 98 11.75 16.80 -3.25
CA LEU A 98 12.98 15.99 -3.27
C LEU A 98 12.77 14.65 -2.57
N ILE A 99 13.22 13.58 -3.24
CA ILE A 99 13.33 12.24 -2.66
C ILE A 99 14.81 11.85 -2.69
N HIS A 100 15.39 11.54 -1.54
CA HIS A 100 16.79 11.17 -1.38
C HIS A 100 16.90 9.67 -1.13
N MET A 101 17.81 8.99 -1.82
CA MET A 101 18.18 7.60 -1.54
C MET A 101 19.69 7.48 -1.50
N PHE A 102 20.23 6.58 -0.70
CA PHE A 102 21.66 6.31 -0.65
C PHE A 102 21.97 4.86 -1.03
N TRP A 103 22.95 4.69 -1.92
CA TRP A 103 23.49 3.39 -2.28
C TRP A 103 25.00 3.49 -2.46
N SER A 104 25.73 2.59 -1.84
CA SER A 104 27.15 2.35 -2.09
C SER A 104 27.43 0.88 -1.80
N SER A 105 28.26 0.24 -2.61
CA SER A 105 28.61 -1.16 -2.47
C SER A 105 30.11 -1.36 -2.71
N LYS A 106 30.72 -2.33 -2.05
CA LYS A 106 32.14 -2.67 -2.25
C LYS A 106 32.40 -3.34 -3.60
N ASP A 107 31.37 -3.98 -4.16
CA ASP A 107 31.46 -4.72 -5.42
C ASP A 107 31.15 -3.82 -6.62
N ASP A 108 30.95 -2.51 -6.42
CA ASP A 108 30.60 -1.52 -7.43
C ASP A 108 29.33 -1.84 -8.25
N MET A 109 28.53 -2.81 -7.81
CA MET A 109 27.31 -3.23 -8.51
C MET A 109 26.05 -2.60 -7.89
N LEU A 110 25.16 -2.13 -8.75
CA LEU A 110 23.80 -1.77 -8.39
C LEU A 110 22.97 -3.05 -8.27
N ASN A 111 22.47 -3.33 -7.06
CA ASN A 111 21.64 -4.51 -6.84
C ASN A 111 20.30 -4.34 -7.58
N VAL A 112 19.81 -5.40 -8.25
CA VAL A 112 18.51 -5.39 -8.97
C VAL A 112 17.35 -4.93 -8.10
N LYS A 113 17.44 -5.15 -6.78
CA LYS A 113 16.44 -4.69 -5.81
C LYS A 113 16.45 -3.18 -5.63
N VAL A 114 17.64 -2.57 -5.61
CA VAL A 114 17.83 -1.12 -5.58
C VAL A 114 17.35 -0.50 -6.89
N GLU A 115 17.68 -1.08 -8.03
CA GLU A 115 17.16 -0.63 -9.32
C GLU A 115 15.62 -0.63 -9.34
N THR A 116 15.01 -1.70 -8.81
CA THR A 116 13.55 -1.81 -8.70
C THR A 116 12.96 -0.74 -7.78
N ALA A 117 13.60 -0.43 -6.65
CA ALA A 117 13.21 0.68 -5.78
C ALA A 117 13.29 2.03 -6.50
N LEU A 118 14.39 2.32 -7.20
CA LEU A 118 14.54 3.55 -7.98
C LEU A 118 13.44 3.69 -9.03
N ARG A 119 13.15 2.62 -9.77
CA ARG A 119 12.06 2.61 -10.76
C ARG A 119 10.68 2.80 -10.12
N SER A 120 10.46 2.24 -8.94
CA SER A 120 9.21 2.46 -8.20
C SER A 120 9.04 3.93 -7.81
N ALA A 121 10.11 4.59 -7.35
CA ALA A 121 10.08 6.03 -7.05
C ALA A 121 9.84 6.85 -8.31
N LEU A 122 10.56 6.54 -9.41
CA LEU A 122 10.39 7.20 -10.70
C LEU A 122 8.96 7.16 -11.20
N ARG A 123 8.29 6.02 -11.04
CA ARG A 123 6.90 5.81 -11.46
C ARG A 123 5.87 6.49 -10.55
N THR A 124 6.11 6.57 -9.24
CA THR A 124 5.06 6.92 -8.25
C THR A 124 5.16 8.34 -7.68
N GLN A 125 6.34 8.97 -7.69
CA GLN A 125 6.56 10.24 -7.00
C GLN A 125 6.35 11.43 -7.95
N HIS A 126 5.11 11.84 -8.18
CA HIS A 126 4.77 12.81 -9.24
C HIS A 126 5.36 14.22 -9.00
N GLY A 127 6.06 14.75 -10.00
CA GLY A 127 6.67 16.08 -9.94
C GLY A 127 7.83 16.21 -8.94
N ALA A 128 8.35 15.08 -8.45
CA ALA A 128 9.54 15.07 -7.62
C ALA A 128 10.84 15.08 -8.44
N LYS A 129 11.95 15.28 -7.74
CA LYS A 129 13.30 14.95 -8.19
C LYS A 129 13.84 13.87 -7.25
N LEU A 130 14.12 12.71 -7.83
CA LEU A 130 14.78 11.59 -7.16
C LEU A 130 16.29 11.78 -7.22
N MET A 131 16.92 11.90 -6.07
CA MET A 131 18.36 12.01 -5.90
C MET A 131 18.92 10.69 -5.36
N LEU A 132 19.67 9.97 -6.18
CA LEU A 132 20.48 8.85 -5.71
C LEU A 132 21.86 9.36 -5.32
N TRP A 133 22.25 9.10 -4.08
CA TRP A 133 23.53 9.48 -3.52
C TRP A 133 24.44 8.26 -3.42
N THR A 134 25.71 8.45 -3.77
CA THR A 134 26.73 7.41 -3.73
C THR A 134 28.07 8.00 -3.30
N THR A 135 28.98 7.15 -2.84
CA THR A 135 30.32 7.61 -2.45
C THR A 135 31.18 7.93 -3.67
N PRO A 136 32.24 8.75 -3.55
CA PRO A 136 33.12 9.09 -4.68
C PRO A 136 33.73 7.85 -5.34
N SER A 137 34.12 6.85 -4.53
CA SER A 137 34.69 5.59 -4.99
C SER A 137 33.76 4.81 -5.94
N THR A 138 32.47 4.81 -5.67
CA THR A 138 31.45 4.04 -6.40
C THR A 138 30.74 4.84 -7.49
N PHE A 139 30.93 6.17 -7.52
CA PHE A 139 30.17 7.10 -8.37
C PHE A 139 30.22 6.74 -9.86
N SER A 140 31.40 6.46 -10.39
CA SER A 140 31.57 6.14 -11.82
C SER A 140 30.83 4.86 -12.22
N SER A 141 30.86 3.83 -11.38
CA SER A 141 30.18 2.56 -11.66
C SER A 141 28.67 2.68 -11.55
N VAL A 142 28.17 3.33 -10.49
CA VAL A 142 26.74 3.56 -10.30
C VAL A 142 26.19 4.46 -11.42
N ARG A 143 26.95 5.47 -11.87
CA ARG A 143 26.58 6.31 -13.01
C ARG A 143 26.42 5.52 -14.29
N ALA A 144 27.33 4.59 -14.58
CA ALA A 144 27.23 3.75 -15.76
C ALA A 144 25.96 2.88 -15.73
N GLN A 145 25.61 2.32 -14.57
CA GLN A 145 24.46 1.44 -14.38
C GLN A 145 23.11 2.18 -14.29
N THR A 146 23.12 3.47 -13.94
CA THR A 146 21.90 4.29 -13.81
C THR A 146 21.68 5.24 -14.99
N LEU A 147 22.52 5.16 -16.03
CA LEU A 147 22.43 6.03 -17.21
C LEU A 147 21.07 5.93 -17.90
N GLU A 148 20.51 4.72 -17.98
CA GLU A 148 19.19 4.48 -18.57
C GLU A 148 18.07 5.14 -17.75
N LEU A 149 18.19 5.15 -16.41
CA LEU A 149 17.18 5.76 -15.53
C LEU A 149 17.06 7.27 -15.73
N SER A 150 18.15 7.94 -16.12
CA SER A 150 18.17 9.38 -16.38
C SER A 150 17.39 9.78 -17.64
N GLY A 151 17.12 8.83 -18.54
CA GLY A 151 16.44 9.07 -19.82
C GLY A 151 14.96 8.66 -19.84
N LEU A 152 14.46 8.08 -18.75
CA LEU A 152 13.07 7.65 -18.65
C LEU A 152 12.14 8.85 -18.47
N GLU A 153 11.06 8.89 -19.24
CA GLU A 153 9.96 9.81 -19.01
C GLU A 153 8.98 9.16 -18.03
N CYS A 154 9.22 9.37 -16.73
CA CYS A 154 8.35 8.91 -15.65
C CYS A 154 7.67 10.07 -14.93
N ALA A 155 7.10 9.80 -13.75
CA ALA A 155 6.45 10.77 -12.89
C ALA A 155 7.42 11.77 -12.23
N CYS A 156 8.71 11.41 -12.05
CA CYS A 156 9.76 12.32 -11.58
C CYS A 156 11.07 12.28 -12.40
N THR A 157 11.91 13.29 -12.18
CA THR A 157 13.27 13.37 -12.74
C THR A 157 14.28 12.67 -11.85
N PHE A 158 15.35 12.11 -12.44
CA PHE A 158 16.44 11.44 -11.73
C PHE A 158 17.73 12.27 -11.73
N GLU A 159 18.46 12.29 -10.61
CA GLU A 159 19.79 12.88 -10.49
C GLU A 159 20.69 11.98 -9.64
N LEU A 160 21.91 11.69 -10.13
CA LEU A 160 22.95 11.02 -9.34
C LEU A 160 23.86 12.06 -8.69
N LYS A 161 24.07 11.96 -7.38
CA LYS A 161 24.93 12.86 -6.59
C LYS A 161 26.03 12.10 -5.85
N SER A 162 27.12 12.81 -5.60
CA SER A 162 28.23 12.32 -4.78
C SER A 162 28.13 12.88 -3.36
N THR A 163 28.48 12.08 -2.36
CA THR A 163 28.56 12.53 -0.97
C THR A 163 29.63 13.63 -0.74
N ASP A 164 30.57 13.82 -1.67
CA ASP A 164 31.52 14.96 -1.65
C ASP A 164 30.82 16.32 -1.65
N GLU A 165 29.62 16.40 -2.23
CA GLU A 165 28.81 17.62 -2.20
C GLU A 165 28.42 17.97 -0.76
N LEU A 166 28.04 16.98 0.05
CA LEU A 166 27.72 17.19 1.48
C LEU A 166 28.95 17.54 2.31
N VAL A 167 30.11 16.94 1.99
CA VAL A 167 31.38 17.28 2.64
C VAL A 167 31.69 18.77 2.46
N ARG A 168 31.61 19.28 1.23
CA ARG A 168 31.85 20.70 0.92
C ARG A 168 30.83 21.62 1.57
N LEU A 169 29.55 21.23 1.57
CA LEU A 169 28.50 22.02 2.23
C LEU A 169 28.76 22.12 3.74
N SER A 170 29.15 21.01 4.39
CA SER A 170 29.52 20.99 5.79
C SER A 170 30.75 21.83 6.11
N GLU A 171 31.80 21.78 5.30
CA GLU A 171 32.99 22.63 5.50
C GLU A 171 32.68 24.13 5.45
N LEU A 172 31.74 24.51 4.58
CA LEU A 172 31.33 25.89 4.36
C LEU A 172 30.22 26.36 5.33
N ASP A 173 29.66 25.44 6.14
CA ASP A 173 28.57 25.78 7.03
C ASP A 173 29.03 26.72 8.14
N SER A 174 28.17 27.66 8.53
CA SER A 174 28.47 28.65 9.57
C SER A 174 28.35 28.09 11.00
N SER A 175 27.60 27.00 11.20
CA SER A 175 27.47 26.31 12.48
C SER A 175 28.69 25.43 12.77
N ALA A 176 29.13 25.40 14.03
CA ALA A 176 30.23 24.53 14.43
C ALA A 176 29.80 23.06 14.39
N GLU A 177 28.53 22.81 14.71
CA GLU A 177 27.88 21.51 14.69
C GLU A 177 27.96 20.88 13.30
N LEU A 178 27.55 21.58 12.24
CA LEU A 178 27.57 20.98 10.91
C LEU A 178 28.95 20.94 10.28
N ARG A 179 29.84 21.90 10.58
CA ARG A 179 31.25 21.78 10.21
C ARG A 179 31.87 20.49 10.74
N SER A 180 31.50 20.06 11.95
CA SER A 180 32.02 18.81 12.52
C SER A 180 31.59 17.55 11.74
N CYS A 181 30.60 17.65 10.84
CA CYS A 181 30.18 16.53 10.01
C CYS A 181 31.08 16.27 8.80
N SER A 182 31.97 17.19 8.40
CA SER A 182 32.76 17.03 7.16
C SER A 182 33.66 15.78 7.19
N ASP A 183 34.33 15.53 8.32
CA ASP A 183 35.24 14.39 8.45
C ASP A 183 34.52 13.04 8.52
N PRO A 184 33.47 12.85 9.35
CA PRO A 184 32.62 11.67 9.29
C PRO A 184 32.06 11.37 7.90
N LEU A 185 31.76 12.43 7.13
CA LEU A 185 31.24 12.28 5.77
C LEU A 185 32.31 11.80 4.77
N ARG A 186 33.58 12.13 4.99
CA ARG A 186 34.72 11.65 4.16
C ARG A 186 35.06 10.18 4.44
N ILE A 187 34.84 9.72 5.67
CA ILE A 187 35.22 8.36 6.10
C ILE A 187 34.26 7.28 5.54
N ALA A 188 33.19 7.67 4.84
CA ALA A 188 32.25 6.77 4.18
C ALA A 188 32.92 5.63 3.38
N ASP A 189 34.04 5.95 2.71
CA ASP A 189 34.80 5.02 1.87
C ASP A 189 35.66 4.00 2.66
N GLN A 190 35.79 4.15 3.98
CA GLN A 190 36.67 3.32 4.82
C GLN A 190 35.92 2.15 5.51
N GLY A 191 34.61 2.01 5.28
CA GLY A 191 33.77 0.94 5.82
C GLY A 191 32.65 1.45 6.74
N GLY A 192 31.73 0.56 7.13
CA GLY A 192 30.60 0.94 7.99
C GLY A 192 29.47 1.69 7.27
N LEU A 193 29.24 1.38 5.98
CA LEU A 193 28.25 2.05 5.12
C LEU A 193 26.84 2.15 5.73
N VAL A 194 26.42 1.17 6.54
CA VAL A 194 25.13 1.20 7.25
C VAL A 194 25.09 2.32 8.29
N ALA A 195 26.11 2.41 9.13
CA ALA A 195 26.20 3.49 10.12
C ALA A 195 26.38 4.86 9.42
N PHE A 196 27.14 4.89 8.32
CA PHE A 196 27.25 6.09 7.50
C PHE A 196 25.89 6.54 6.94
N SER A 197 25.04 5.61 6.47
CA SER A 197 23.72 5.97 5.95
C SER A 197 22.81 6.60 7.01
N ASP A 198 22.98 6.21 8.29
CA ASP A 198 22.26 6.83 9.40
C ASP A 198 22.65 8.31 9.57
N LEU A 199 23.94 8.65 9.46
CA LEU A 199 24.37 10.06 9.45
C LEU A 199 23.90 10.79 8.18
N PHE A 200 24.13 10.17 7.02
CA PHE A 200 23.89 10.74 5.71
C PHE A 200 22.46 11.27 5.57
N ARG A 201 21.45 10.48 5.95
CA ARG A 201 20.04 10.85 5.76
C ARG A 201 19.67 12.15 6.48
N PHE A 202 20.21 12.38 7.68
CA PHE A 202 19.98 13.61 8.44
C PHE A 202 20.68 14.80 7.81
N VAL A 203 21.94 14.66 7.41
CA VAL A 203 22.72 15.77 6.83
C VAL A 203 22.20 16.14 5.43
N ALA A 204 21.85 15.16 4.60
CA ALA A 204 21.25 15.41 3.29
C ALA A 204 19.93 16.19 3.45
N LEU A 205 19.05 15.73 4.35
CA LEU A 205 17.79 16.41 4.60
C LEU A 205 17.97 17.79 5.26
N TYR A 206 19.02 18.01 6.06
CA TYR A 206 19.34 19.36 6.55
C TYR A 206 19.59 20.34 5.39
N TYR A 207 20.45 19.99 4.44
CA TYR A 207 20.85 20.92 3.38
C TYR A 207 19.80 21.07 2.28
N PHE A 208 19.06 20.00 1.99
CA PHE A 208 18.15 19.95 0.83
C PHE A 208 16.68 19.93 1.23
N GLY A 209 16.34 19.47 2.44
CA GLY A 209 14.97 19.14 2.82
C GLY A 209 14.44 17.92 2.06
N GLY A 210 13.14 17.68 2.12
CA GLY A 210 12.48 16.60 1.36
C GLY A 210 12.29 15.34 2.18
N ILE A 211 12.29 14.18 1.50
CA ILE A 211 12.12 12.86 2.12
C ILE A 211 13.31 11.98 1.75
N TYR A 212 13.88 11.29 2.73
CA TYR A 212 14.85 10.24 2.55
C TYR A 212 14.18 8.87 2.63
N ALA A 213 14.59 7.94 1.77
CA ALA A 213 14.24 6.52 1.81
C ALA A 213 15.50 5.65 1.68
N ASP A 214 15.61 4.61 2.51
CA ASP A 214 16.63 3.58 2.33
C ASP A 214 16.45 2.88 0.99
N SER A 215 17.56 2.35 0.46
CA SER A 215 17.59 1.67 -0.84
C SER A 215 16.86 0.32 -0.84
N ASP A 216 16.44 -0.17 0.33
CA ASP A 216 15.58 -1.32 0.53
C ASP A 216 14.09 -0.99 0.78
N MET A 217 13.66 0.14 0.25
CA MET A 217 12.26 0.59 0.22
C MET A 217 11.69 0.54 -1.20
N ILE A 218 10.55 -0.13 -1.38
CA ILE A 218 9.75 0.01 -2.61
C ILE A 218 8.63 1.01 -2.38
N PHE A 219 8.40 1.90 -3.33
CA PHE A 219 7.33 2.89 -3.28
C PHE A 219 6.07 2.27 -3.90
N LEU A 220 5.01 2.22 -3.09
CA LEU A 220 3.69 1.72 -3.47
C LEU A 220 2.75 2.87 -3.88
N GLN A 221 2.91 4.04 -3.26
CA GLN A 221 2.08 5.23 -3.49
C GLN A 221 2.92 6.52 -3.49
N ASP A 222 2.34 7.61 -3.98
CA ASP A 222 2.96 8.94 -3.93
C ASP A 222 3.08 9.42 -2.46
N LEU A 223 4.24 9.95 -2.07
CA LEU A 223 4.49 10.53 -0.75
C LEU A 223 4.19 12.04 -0.67
N GLN A 224 3.42 12.60 -1.60
CA GLN A 224 3.11 14.04 -1.65
C GLN A 224 2.55 14.57 -0.34
N ASN A 225 1.70 13.80 0.33
CA ASN A 225 1.05 14.18 1.58
C ASN A 225 2.02 14.32 2.76
N PHE A 226 3.25 13.82 2.63
CA PHE A 226 4.28 13.90 3.66
C PHE A 226 5.33 14.98 3.39
N GLN A 227 5.24 15.67 2.25
CA GLN A 227 6.21 16.71 1.89
C GLN A 227 6.14 17.88 2.86
N GLY A 228 7.31 18.35 3.32
CA GLY A 228 7.42 19.45 4.28
C GLY A 228 7.18 19.05 5.74
N LEU A 229 6.72 17.82 6.00
CA LEU A 229 6.63 17.30 7.36
C LEU A 229 8.01 16.86 7.87
N SER A 230 8.24 17.07 9.16
CA SER A 230 9.40 16.52 9.86
C SER A 230 8.98 15.25 10.57
N PHE A 231 9.24 14.10 9.95
CA PHE A 231 8.74 12.81 10.41
C PHE A 231 9.75 11.68 10.23
N ALA A 232 9.61 10.62 11.02
CA ALA A 232 10.22 9.33 10.78
C ALA A 232 9.29 8.24 11.32
N TYR A 233 9.28 7.06 10.71
CA TYR A 233 8.36 6.02 11.17
C TYR A 233 8.91 5.19 12.34
N LYS A 234 7.99 4.61 13.11
CA LYS A 234 8.23 3.80 14.30
C LYS A 234 8.99 2.51 13.96
N TRP A 235 9.95 2.14 14.79
CA TRP A 235 10.65 0.85 14.67
C TRP A 235 9.77 -0.26 15.23
N ASP A 236 8.96 -0.86 14.36
CA ASP A 236 8.09 -1.98 14.68
C ASP A 236 7.15 -1.67 15.88
N ARG A 237 7.21 -2.44 16.98
CA ARG A 237 6.38 -2.25 18.19
C ARG A 237 6.97 -1.27 19.19
N ASN A 238 8.18 -0.78 18.95
CA ASN A 238 8.87 0.03 19.94
C ASN A 238 8.39 1.48 19.86
N VAL A 239 7.65 1.92 20.88
CA VAL A 239 7.08 3.28 20.97
C VAL A 239 8.11 4.39 21.19
N LEU A 240 9.39 4.05 21.35
CA LEU A 240 10.48 5.01 21.56
C LEU A 240 11.48 5.04 20.40
N TYR A 241 11.56 3.98 19.60
CA TYR A 241 12.58 3.86 18.57
C TYR A 241 12.05 4.28 17.21
N TYR A 242 12.82 5.14 16.55
CA TYR A 242 12.58 5.51 15.17
C TYR A 242 13.34 4.54 14.26
N ASN A 243 12.78 4.20 13.10
CA ASN A 243 13.49 3.43 12.09
C ASN A 243 14.32 4.32 11.16
N THR A 244 13.83 5.52 10.85
CA THR A 244 14.48 6.51 9.95
C THR A 244 14.85 6.02 8.54
N ALA A 245 14.61 4.74 8.20
CA ALA A 245 14.72 4.24 6.84
C ALA A 245 13.75 4.92 5.87
N LEU A 246 12.69 5.54 6.39
CA LEU A 246 11.92 6.56 5.69
C LEU A 246 11.71 7.73 6.66
N MET A 247 12.14 8.92 6.25
CA MET A 247 12.00 10.13 7.06
C MET A 247 11.93 11.38 6.18
N GLY A 248 11.22 12.40 6.64
CA GLY A 248 11.21 13.73 6.03
C GLY A 248 11.71 14.78 7.00
N LEU A 249 12.38 15.80 6.49
CA LEU A 249 12.67 17.04 7.23
C LEU A 249 12.53 18.24 6.30
N ALA A 250 12.12 19.38 6.87
CA ALA A 250 12.31 20.66 6.22
C ALA A 250 13.82 20.99 6.11
N LYS A 251 14.20 21.71 5.05
CA LYS A 251 15.55 22.25 4.92
C LYS A 251 15.90 23.12 6.13
N GLY A 252 17.09 22.92 6.71
CA GLY A 252 17.56 23.66 7.89
C GLY A 252 16.90 23.26 9.20
N ASN A 253 16.21 22.11 9.25
CA ASN A 253 15.52 21.65 10.45
C ASN A 253 16.50 21.48 11.64
N GLN A 254 16.07 21.95 12.82
CA GLN A 254 16.88 22.03 14.03
C GLN A 254 17.13 20.67 14.72
N VAL A 255 16.46 19.60 14.31
CA VAL A 255 16.72 18.22 14.78
C VAL A 255 18.18 17.84 14.60
N VAL A 256 18.77 18.18 13.46
CA VAL A 256 20.13 17.78 13.09
C VAL A 256 21.18 18.44 13.99
N PRO A 257 21.27 19.80 14.08
CA PRO A 257 22.21 20.44 14.99
C PRO A 257 21.95 20.09 16.47
N ARG A 258 20.70 19.83 16.87
CA ARG A 258 20.36 19.37 18.21
C ARG A 258 20.93 18.00 18.54
N ILE A 259 20.78 17.03 17.64
CA ILE A 259 21.37 15.69 17.79
C ILE A 259 22.88 15.80 17.96
N ILE A 260 23.54 16.61 17.13
CA ILE A 260 24.99 16.83 17.19
C ILE A 260 25.38 17.49 18.52
N SER A 261 24.69 18.57 18.91
CA SER A 261 24.94 19.29 20.16
C SER A 261 24.79 18.38 21.39
N LYS A 262 23.76 17.52 21.42
CA LYS A 262 23.54 16.55 22.50
C LYS A 262 24.53 15.40 22.48
N ALA A 263 24.99 14.97 21.30
CA ALA A 263 26.03 13.95 21.16
C ALA A 263 27.43 14.48 21.47
N GLY A 264 27.65 15.80 21.39
CA GLY A 264 28.93 16.48 21.55
C GLY A 264 29.71 16.60 20.24
N GLU A 265 29.46 15.72 19.27
CA GLU A 265 30.12 15.70 17.97
C GLU A 265 29.23 15.04 16.90
N CYS A 266 29.46 15.37 15.64
CA CYS A 266 28.80 14.71 14.52
C CYS A 266 29.49 13.36 14.26
N THR A 267 28.79 12.25 14.53
CA THR A 267 29.28 10.90 14.24
C THR A 267 28.14 10.01 13.75
N PRO A 268 28.42 8.94 12.99
CA PRO A 268 27.42 7.92 12.66
C PRO A 268 26.60 7.43 13.86
N ALA A 269 27.27 7.19 15.00
CA ALA A 269 26.62 6.73 16.23
C ALA A 269 25.65 7.76 16.83
N ALA A 270 25.87 9.06 16.59
CA ALA A 270 24.96 10.11 17.03
C ALA A 270 23.58 10.01 16.35
N PHE A 271 23.53 9.46 15.13
CA PHE A 271 22.31 9.35 14.33
C PHE A 271 21.70 7.95 14.32
N TYR A 272 22.20 7.03 15.15
CA TYR A 272 21.68 5.68 15.21
C TYR A 272 20.16 5.68 15.54
N PRO A 273 19.30 5.03 14.73
CA PRO A 273 17.85 5.27 14.75
C PRO A 273 17.18 5.01 16.11
N THR A 274 17.63 3.98 16.83
CA THR A 274 17.08 3.64 18.16
C THR A 274 17.53 4.59 19.26
N ARG A 275 18.48 5.49 19.01
CA ARG A 275 19.07 6.43 19.99
C ARG A 275 18.80 7.90 19.70
N ILE A 276 18.08 8.22 18.63
CA ILE A 276 17.78 9.64 18.34
C ILE A 276 16.80 10.21 19.36
N HIS A 277 15.86 9.38 19.87
CA HIS A 277 14.86 9.80 20.86
C HIS A 277 15.50 10.35 22.15
N GLU A 278 16.68 9.85 22.53
CA GLU A 278 17.45 10.31 23.70
C GLU A 278 17.96 11.76 23.55
N LYS A 279 17.98 12.27 22.32
CA LYS A 279 18.52 13.58 21.93
C LYS A 279 17.44 14.58 21.54
N LEU A 280 16.18 14.14 21.46
CA LEU A 280 15.01 14.94 21.13
C LEU A 280 14.25 15.34 22.39
N THR A 281 13.38 16.36 22.27
CA THR A 281 12.50 16.75 23.36
C THR A 281 11.18 16.00 23.22
N CYS A 282 11.12 14.82 23.83
CA CYS A 282 9.94 13.98 23.76
C CYS A 282 9.16 14.03 25.07
N THR A 283 7.85 14.24 24.99
CA THR A 283 6.94 14.04 26.14
C THR A 283 5.86 13.06 25.71
N VAL A 284 5.65 12.01 26.50
CA VAL A 284 4.64 10.96 26.25
C VAL A 284 4.70 10.38 24.82
N GLY A 285 5.87 9.91 24.38
CA GLY A 285 6.00 9.25 23.06
C GLY A 285 5.82 10.15 21.84
N VAL A 286 5.66 11.46 22.05
CA VAL A 286 5.58 12.47 21.00
C VAL A 286 6.80 13.37 21.12
N CYS A 287 7.63 13.40 20.08
CA CYS A 287 8.75 14.33 19.98
C CYS A 287 8.31 15.51 19.12
N VAL A 288 8.41 16.71 19.68
CA VAL A 288 7.93 17.94 19.05
C VAL A 288 8.68 18.22 17.76
N GLU A 289 9.96 17.85 17.72
CA GLU A 289 10.86 18.17 16.60
C GLU A 289 10.81 17.13 15.46
N LEU A 290 10.33 15.90 15.74
CA LEU A 290 10.28 14.80 14.77
C LEU A 290 9.06 13.93 15.06
N ILE A 291 8.07 13.96 14.16
CA ILE A 291 6.82 13.22 14.32
C ILE A 291 7.08 11.73 14.07
N MET A 292 6.65 10.89 15.02
CA MET A 292 6.70 9.44 14.86
C MET A 292 5.48 8.93 14.10
N MET A 293 5.69 8.39 12.90
CA MET A 293 4.62 7.83 12.07
C MET A 293 4.40 6.33 12.32
N PRO A 294 3.18 5.80 12.14
CA PRO A 294 2.90 4.38 12.27
C PRO A 294 3.72 3.50 11.31
N THR A 295 4.20 2.37 11.81
CA THR A 295 4.96 1.38 11.02
C THR A 295 4.16 0.87 9.82
N ALA A 296 2.84 0.68 9.97
CA ALA A 296 1.98 0.11 8.93
C ALA A 296 1.92 0.95 7.64
N LEU A 297 2.18 2.27 7.71
CA LEU A 297 2.20 3.14 6.54
C LEU A 297 3.39 2.87 5.61
N PHE A 298 4.49 2.30 6.13
CA PHE A 298 5.76 2.25 5.40
C PHE A 298 6.45 0.88 5.42
N SER A 299 6.08 0.05 6.38
CA SER A 299 6.68 -1.25 6.66
C SER A 299 5.64 -2.22 7.25
N PRO A 300 4.59 -2.56 6.50
CA PRO A 300 3.43 -3.30 7.03
C PRO A 300 3.74 -4.74 7.46
N VAL A 301 4.95 -5.26 7.19
CA VAL A 301 5.35 -6.66 7.46
C VAL A 301 6.53 -6.79 8.44
N SER A 302 7.06 -5.69 8.99
CA SER A 302 8.28 -5.74 9.83
C SER A 302 8.17 -6.51 11.14
N ALA A 303 7.01 -7.10 11.47
CA ALA A 303 6.77 -7.82 12.73
C ALA A 303 6.53 -9.32 12.50
N PRO A 304 7.56 -10.17 12.37
CA PRO A 304 7.39 -11.57 12.68
C PRO A 304 7.28 -11.71 14.21
N GLN A 305 6.20 -12.35 14.67
CA GLN A 305 5.96 -12.91 16.01
C GLN A 305 5.03 -12.14 16.97
N SER A 306 3.85 -12.75 17.17
CA SER A 306 2.94 -12.73 18.33
C SER A 306 2.25 -11.42 18.73
N ASN A 307 0.94 -11.33 18.47
CA ASN A 307 -0.07 -10.61 19.29
C ASN A 307 -0.53 -9.21 18.87
N TYR A 308 -0.34 -8.76 17.62
CA TYR A 308 -1.31 -7.80 17.08
C TYR A 308 -2.53 -8.59 16.58
N GLN A 309 -3.65 -8.45 17.30
CA GLN A 309 -4.96 -9.04 16.96
C GLN A 309 -5.47 -8.63 15.56
N TRP A 310 -4.82 -7.71 14.85
CA TRP A 310 -5.05 -7.50 13.41
C TRP A 310 -4.81 -8.76 12.55
N GLN A 311 -4.04 -9.73 13.06
CA GLN A 311 -3.77 -11.02 12.40
C GLN A 311 -4.40 -12.23 13.09
N ASP A 312 -4.95 -12.09 14.29
CA ASP A 312 -5.58 -13.19 15.05
C ASP A 312 -7.12 -13.19 14.91
N ASP A 313 -7.71 -12.11 14.38
CA ASP A 313 -9.14 -12.00 14.10
C ASP A 313 -9.49 -12.58 12.72
N GLY A 314 -8.98 -13.76 12.38
CA GLY A 314 -9.42 -14.61 11.25
C GLY A 314 -9.32 -14.08 9.81
N ALA A 315 -9.12 -12.78 9.58
CA ALA A 315 -9.27 -12.18 8.25
C ALA A 315 -7.96 -12.06 7.45
N HIS A 316 -6.82 -12.08 8.13
CA HIS A 316 -5.50 -11.99 7.51
C HIS A 316 -4.51 -12.98 8.15
N GLY A 317 -4.97 -14.17 8.55
CA GLY A 317 -4.23 -15.24 9.27
C GLY A 317 -3.00 -15.84 8.57
N LEU A 318 -2.34 -15.04 7.74
CA LEU A 318 -1.13 -15.35 7.02
C LEU A 318 0.00 -14.75 7.83
N GLY A 319 0.86 -15.60 8.39
CA GLY A 319 2.20 -15.19 8.81
C GLY A 319 3.03 -14.74 7.61
N VAL A 320 2.60 -13.67 6.92
CA VAL A 320 3.30 -13.03 5.82
C VAL A 320 4.61 -12.53 6.40
N THR A 321 5.70 -13.11 5.94
CA THR A 321 7.04 -12.65 6.28
C THR A 321 7.55 -11.74 5.19
N THR A 322 8.58 -10.95 5.49
CA THR A 322 9.31 -10.18 4.48
C THR A 322 9.82 -11.06 3.33
N ASP A 323 10.08 -12.34 3.59
CA ASP A 323 10.61 -13.27 2.59
C ASP A 323 9.55 -13.68 1.55
N TRP A 324 8.27 -13.77 1.96
CA TRP A 324 7.16 -14.10 1.04
C TRP A 324 7.00 -13.08 -0.08
N PHE A 325 7.37 -11.83 0.17
CA PHE A 325 7.39 -10.78 -0.83
C PHE A 325 8.25 -11.15 -2.05
N PHE A 326 9.29 -11.95 -1.84
CA PHE A 326 10.24 -12.34 -2.87
C PHE A 326 9.99 -13.74 -3.43
N ASP A 327 9.57 -14.71 -2.62
CA ASP A 327 9.63 -16.13 -2.99
C ASP A 327 8.29 -16.86 -3.17
N ARG A 328 7.16 -16.29 -2.73
CA ARG A 328 5.85 -16.95 -2.88
C ARG A 328 5.16 -16.56 -4.19
N VAL A 329 4.55 -17.55 -4.84
CA VAL A 329 3.58 -17.32 -5.92
C VAL A 329 2.41 -16.51 -5.36
N ARG A 330 2.07 -15.40 -6.01
CA ARG A 330 1.09 -14.44 -5.52
C ARG A 330 -0.29 -15.09 -5.25
N LEU A 331 -0.88 -14.69 -4.13
CA LEU A 331 -2.30 -14.90 -3.82
C LEU A 331 -3.14 -13.64 -4.10
N TRP A 332 -2.51 -12.48 -4.31
CA TRP A 332 -3.16 -11.17 -4.49
C TRP A 332 -2.57 -10.39 -5.67
N ASN A 333 -3.27 -9.36 -6.13
CA ASN A 333 -2.75 -8.40 -7.10
C ASN A 333 -2.06 -7.19 -6.41
N LEU A 334 -1.35 -6.37 -7.17
CA LEU A 334 -0.61 -5.22 -6.65
C LEU A 334 -1.48 -4.08 -6.12
N GLU A 335 -2.71 -3.94 -6.60
CA GLU A 335 -3.65 -2.91 -6.13
C GLU A 335 -4.13 -3.19 -4.68
N HIS A 336 -4.01 -4.45 -4.23
CA HIS A 336 -4.51 -4.91 -2.94
C HIS A 336 -3.37 -5.36 -2.00
N PHE A 337 -2.11 -5.20 -2.44
CA PHE A 337 -0.93 -5.47 -1.63
C PHE A 337 -0.67 -4.29 -0.68
N PHE A 338 -1.23 -4.37 0.54
CA PHE A 338 -1.22 -3.32 1.56
C PHE A 338 -1.86 -1.99 1.11
N PRO A 339 -3.20 -1.93 0.98
CA PRO A 339 -3.93 -0.78 0.40
C PRO A 339 -3.71 0.55 1.14
N GLY A 340 -3.24 0.53 2.39
CA GLY A 340 -2.88 1.72 3.18
C GLY A 340 -1.39 2.04 3.25
N ALA A 341 -0.51 1.18 2.72
CA ALA A 341 0.92 1.39 2.79
C ALA A 341 1.41 2.24 1.60
N HIS A 342 2.22 3.25 1.89
CA HIS A 342 2.90 4.08 0.89
C HIS A 342 4.22 3.47 0.43
N THR A 343 4.88 2.72 1.30
CA THR A 343 6.12 2.00 0.99
C THR A 343 6.12 0.61 1.59
N PHE A 344 7.06 -0.22 1.15
CA PHE A 344 7.35 -1.50 1.78
C PHE A 344 8.86 -1.65 1.99
N HIS A 345 9.27 -1.82 3.24
CA HIS A 345 10.66 -2.03 3.67
C HIS A 345 10.98 -3.53 3.72
N TRP A 346 12.00 -3.96 2.98
CA TRP A 346 12.39 -5.38 2.95
C TRP A 346 13.63 -5.74 3.79
N HIS A 347 14.12 -4.84 4.64
CA HIS A 347 15.15 -5.09 5.66
C HIS A 347 16.40 -5.83 5.15
N ASN A 348 17.10 -5.26 4.18
CA ASN A 348 18.42 -5.70 3.72
C ASN A 348 18.49 -7.15 3.22
N ARG A 349 17.39 -7.69 2.71
CA ARG A 349 17.30 -9.03 2.08
C ARG A 349 18.01 -9.11 0.73
N TRP A 350 19.22 -8.56 0.62
CA TRP A 350 19.95 -8.37 -0.64
C TRP A 350 20.22 -9.67 -1.40
N GLY A 351 20.53 -10.75 -0.68
CA GLY A 351 20.83 -12.07 -1.25
C GLY A 351 19.63 -13.00 -1.41
N HIS A 352 18.42 -12.58 -1.00
CA HIS A 352 17.24 -13.44 -1.08
C HIS A 352 16.80 -13.62 -2.54
N SER A 353 16.55 -14.86 -2.96
CA SER A 353 16.13 -15.18 -4.32
C SER A 353 14.76 -14.59 -4.65
N ILE A 354 14.54 -14.29 -5.94
CA ILE A 354 13.29 -13.71 -6.42
C ILE A 354 12.58 -14.78 -7.26
N HIS A 355 11.41 -15.21 -6.82
CA HIS A 355 10.52 -16.08 -7.59
C HIS A 355 9.81 -15.29 -8.69
N ASN A 356 9.64 -15.86 -9.89
CA ASN A 356 9.11 -15.15 -11.07
C ASN A 356 7.66 -14.64 -10.89
N ASP A 357 6.89 -15.32 -10.06
CA ASP A 357 5.48 -15.02 -9.78
C ASP A 357 5.25 -14.37 -8.39
N SER A 358 6.29 -13.79 -7.80
CA SER A 358 6.17 -13.07 -6.53
C SER A 358 5.75 -11.61 -6.70
N PHE A 359 5.32 -11.00 -5.59
CA PHE A 359 5.00 -9.58 -5.52
C PHE A 359 6.16 -8.70 -5.99
N PHE A 360 7.38 -9.04 -5.59
CA PHE A 360 8.58 -8.32 -6.04
C PHE A 360 8.73 -8.38 -7.57
N SER A 361 8.53 -9.56 -8.18
CA SER A 361 8.61 -9.71 -9.64
C SER A 361 7.52 -8.94 -10.38
N ASP A 362 6.30 -8.90 -9.84
CA ASP A 362 5.21 -8.08 -10.39
C ASP A 362 5.52 -6.58 -10.30
N LEU A 363 5.99 -6.10 -9.14
CA LEU A 363 6.40 -4.70 -8.99
C LEU A 363 7.55 -4.36 -9.93
N ARG A 364 8.51 -5.26 -10.10
CA ARG A 364 9.60 -5.09 -11.07
C ARG A 364 9.07 -4.95 -12.50
N ARG A 365 8.13 -5.81 -12.92
CA ARG A 365 7.47 -5.69 -14.25
C ARG A 365 6.69 -4.39 -14.38
N LEU A 366 5.90 -4.04 -13.37
CA LEU A 366 5.08 -2.84 -13.36
C LEU A 366 5.93 -1.56 -13.41
N ASN A 367 7.04 -1.53 -12.68
CA ASN A 367 7.95 -0.39 -12.64
C ASN A 367 8.91 -0.32 -13.85
N ALA A 368 8.97 -1.38 -14.66
CA ALA A 368 9.67 -1.35 -15.95
C ALA A 368 8.89 -0.58 -17.03
N LEU A 369 7.60 -0.27 -16.83
CA LEU A 369 6.73 0.41 -17.80
C LEU A 369 6.92 1.93 -17.91
N CYS A 370 7.90 2.50 -17.21
CA CYS A 370 8.37 3.85 -17.53
C CYS A 370 8.89 3.86 -18.97
N GLN A 371 8.20 4.56 -19.88
CA GLN A 371 8.63 4.57 -21.27
C GLN A 371 9.89 5.42 -21.46
N PRO A 372 10.83 4.99 -22.31
CA PRO A 372 11.92 5.86 -22.75
C PRO A 372 11.34 7.07 -23.46
N SER A 373 11.98 8.24 -23.32
CA SER A 373 11.56 9.43 -24.07
C SER A 373 11.46 9.12 -25.58
N PRO A 374 10.53 9.74 -26.33
CA PRO A 374 10.44 9.59 -27.79
C PRO A 374 11.76 9.88 -28.53
N ARG A 375 12.67 10.67 -27.92
CA ARG A 375 14.03 10.93 -28.43
C ARG A 375 14.95 9.72 -28.34
N GLN A 376 14.80 8.87 -27.33
CA GLN A 376 15.62 7.67 -27.15
C GLN A 376 15.14 6.52 -28.04
N GLU A 377 13.84 6.37 -28.25
CA GLU A 377 13.30 5.44 -29.26
C GLU A 377 13.85 5.75 -30.65
N ALA A 378 13.86 7.03 -31.06
CA ALA A 378 14.45 7.43 -32.34
C ALA A 378 15.94 7.06 -32.45
N SER A 379 16.72 7.19 -31.38
CA SER A 379 18.15 6.85 -31.36
C SER A 379 18.47 5.35 -31.29
N GLN A 380 17.54 4.53 -30.76
CA GLN A 380 17.64 3.08 -30.79
C GLN A 380 17.16 2.53 -32.13
N LEU A 381 16.08 3.09 -32.68
CA LEU A 381 15.62 2.80 -34.04
C LEU A 381 16.70 3.18 -35.06
N GLU A 382 17.36 4.34 -34.93
CA GLU A 382 18.49 4.72 -35.78
C GLU A 382 19.67 3.76 -35.66
N ARG A 383 19.98 3.24 -34.46
CA ARG A 383 21.07 2.26 -34.28
C ARG A 383 20.74 0.90 -34.91
N VAL A 384 19.50 0.44 -34.75
CA VAL A 384 18.99 -0.80 -35.36
C VAL A 384 18.91 -0.64 -36.88
N VAL A 385 18.42 0.50 -37.37
CA VAL A 385 18.33 0.84 -38.78
C VAL A 385 19.72 1.03 -39.39
N THR A 386 20.69 1.62 -38.69
CA THR A 386 22.08 1.75 -39.16
C THR A 386 22.80 0.39 -39.20
N GLN A 387 22.54 -0.50 -38.24
CA GLN A 387 23.02 -1.88 -38.29
C GLN A 387 22.36 -2.71 -39.40
N MET A 388 21.10 -2.47 -39.73
CA MET A 388 20.38 -3.16 -40.81
C MET A 388 20.75 -2.62 -42.20
N ILE A 389 20.87 -1.29 -42.35
CA ILE A 389 21.15 -0.61 -43.64
C ILE A 389 22.64 -0.66 -44.00
N GLY A 390 23.54 -0.89 -43.03
CA GLY A 390 24.98 -1.09 -43.27
C GLY A 390 25.35 -2.32 -44.13
N SER A 391 24.37 -3.08 -44.63
CA SER A 391 24.60 -4.30 -45.42
C SER A 391 23.90 -4.37 -46.79
N SER A 392 23.21 -3.32 -47.25
CA SER A 392 22.50 -3.39 -48.54
C SER A 392 22.51 -2.08 -49.31
N THR A 393 23.41 -2.00 -50.29
CA THR A 393 23.33 -1.05 -51.40
C THR A 393 22.27 -1.53 -52.40
N ALA A 394 21.04 -1.00 -52.31
CA ALA A 394 20.07 -1.11 -53.39
C ALA A 394 19.16 0.14 -53.44
N THR A 395 19.31 0.85 -54.56
CA THR A 395 18.52 1.94 -55.16
C THR A 395 17.11 2.19 -54.60
N ALA A 396 16.93 3.39 -54.07
CA ALA A 396 15.64 3.99 -53.73
C ALA A 396 14.92 4.53 -54.98
N THR A 397 13.68 4.12 -55.21
CA THR A 397 12.65 4.96 -55.86
C THR A 397 11.26 4.59 -55.35
N ASN A 398 10.44 5.63 -55.12
CA ASN A 398 9.00 5.64 -54.85
C ASN A 398 8.50 5.16 -53.48
N ILE A 399 8.45 6.07 -52.52
CA ILE A 399 7.64 5.94 -51.29
C ILE A 399 6.39 6.81 -51.45
N ALA A 400 5.22 6.17 -51.44
CA ALA A 400 3.90 6.79 -51.39
C ALA A 400 3.68 7.53 -50.05
N PRO A 401 2.77 8.53 -49.97
CA PRO A 401 2.55 9.30 -48.75
C PRO A 401 2.14 8.42 -47.57
N PRO A 402 2.45 8.82 -46.32
CA PRO A 402 2.27 8.00 -45.14
C PRO A 402 0.79 7.67 -44.96
N VAL A 403 0.50 6.37 -44.88
CA VAL A 403 -0.79 5.85 -44.40
C VAL A 403 -0.95 6.37 -42.98
N ILE A 404 -2.01 7.13 -42.74
CA ILE A 404 -2.46 7.49 -41.40
C ILE A 404 -2.74 6.17 -40.69
N VAL A 405 -1.87 5.80 -39.75
CA VAL A 405 -2.07 4.62 -38.91
C VAL A 405 -3.26 4.95 -38.01
N ASP A 406 -4.41 4.35 -38.31
CA ASP A 406 -5.56 4.36 -37.43
C ASP A 406 -5.09 3.99 -36.02
N THR A 407 -5.38 4.85 -35.04
CA THR A 407 -5.25 4.51 -33.61
C THR A 407 -5.86 3.13 -33.40
N PRO A 408 -5.15 2.16 -32.78
CA PRO A 408 -5.64 0.80 -32.66
C PRO A 408 -7.00 0.84 -31.96
N GLN A 409 -8.07 0.52 -32.71
CA GLN A 409 -9.40 0.39 -32.14
C GLN A 409 -9.31 -0.59 -30.98
N ARG A 410 -9.64 -0.09 -29.79
CA ARG A 410 -9.64 -0.87 -28.57
C ARG A 410 -10.65 -2.01 -28.77
N ARG A 411 -10.21 -3.25 -28.54
CA ARG A 411 -11.09 -4.42 -28.67
C ARG A 411 -12.06 -4.43 -27.51
N CYS A 412 -13.32 -4.72 -27.81
CA CYS A 412 -14.35 -4.97 -26.81
C CYS A 412 -13.92 -6.12 -25.88
N LYS A 413 -14.35 -6.09 -24.62
CA LYS A 413 -13.97 -7.08 -23.61
C LYS A 413 -15.13 -8.00 -23.26
N ARG A 414 -14.79 -9.19 -22.80
CA ARG A 414 -15.73 -10.05 -22.10
C ARG A 414 -15.35 -10.08 -20.63
N VAL A 415 -16.24 -9.61 -19.77
CA VAL A 415 -15.93 -9.40 -18.35
C VAL A 415 -16.85 -10.27 -17.50
N PHE A 416 -16.25 -11.05 -16.61
CA PHE A 416 -16.97 -11.84 -15.62
C PHE A 416 -16.64 -11.36 -14.22
N VAL A 417 -17.67 -10.99 -13.46
CA VAL A 417 -17.55 -10.59 -12.07
C VAL A 417 -18.35 -11.59 -11.23
N ASP A 418 -17.65 -12.35 -10.41
CA ASP A 418 -18.22 -13.35 -9.52
C ASP A 418 -18.15 -12.83 -8.08
N LEU A 419 -19.30 -12.40 -7.54
CA LEU A 419 -19.42 -11.95 -6.16
C LEU A 419 -19.90 -13.13 -5.30
N GLY A 420 -19.03 -13.60 -4.40
CA GLY A 420 -19.22 -14.85 -3.67
C GLY A 420 -18.77 -16.04 -4.50
N GLY A 421 -17.47 -16.07 -4.80
CA GLY A 421 -16.87 -17.11 -5.65
C GLY A 421 -16.91 -18.52 -5.04
N TYR A 422 -17.08 -18.60 -3.71
CA TYR A 422 -17.11 -19.84 -2.94
C TYR A 422 -15.89 -20.71 -3.30
N ASN A 423 -16.09 -22.00 -3.54
CA ASN A 423 -15.04 -22.93 -3.93
C ASN A 423 -14.61 -22.82 -5.43
N GLY A 424 -15.11 -21.84 -6.18
CA GLY A 424 -14.82 -21.65 -7.61
C GLY A 424 -15.63 -22.53 -8.57
N ASP A 425 -16.79 -23.05 -8.16
CA ASP A 425 -17.69 -23.82 -9.03
C ASP A 425 -18.26 -22.97 -10.18
N THR A 426 -18.73 -21.75 -9.90
CA THR A 426 -19.21 -20.83 -10.94
C THR A 426 -18.10 -20.48 -11.92
N LEU A 427 -16.90 -20.25 -11.42
CA LEU A 427 -15.70 -20.01 -12.25
C LEU A 427 -15.41 -21.21 -13.17
N ALA A 428 -15.54 -22.44 -12.68
CA ALA A 428 -15.34 -23.64 -13.48
C ALA A 428 -16.37 -23.75 -14.61
N LEU A 429 -17.64 -23.45 -14.32
CA LEU A 429 -18.70 -23.40 -15.32
C LEU A 429 -18.43 -22.32 -16.37
N TYR A 430 -18.07 -21.11 -15.93
CA TYR A 430 -17.74 -19.99 -16.81
C TYR A 430 -16.52 -20.30 -17.71
N SER A 431 -15.54 -21.05 -17.20
CA SER A 431 -14.34 -21.47 -17.92
C SER A 431 -14.55 -22.54 -18.99
N GLY A 432 -15.78 -23.09 -19.10
CA GLY A 432 -16.13 -24.15 -20.04
C GLY A 432 -15.93 -23.76 -21.52
N ARG A 433 -15.83 -24.77 -22.40
CA ARG A 433 -15.36 -24.68 -23.80
C ARG A 433 -16.08 -23.69 -24.74
N ASN A 434 -17.16 -23.03 -24.30
CA ASN A 434 -18.00 -22.20 -25.16
C ASN A 434 -17.87 -20.68 -24.90
N PHE A 435 -17.19 -20.25 -23.82
CA PHE A 435 -17.10 -18.83 -23.45
C PHE A 435 -15.72 -18.20 -23.64
N ILE A 436 -14.66 -19.01 -23.68
CA ILE A 436 -13.32 -18.60 -24.09
C ILE A 436 -12.97 -19.51 -25.26
N THR A 437 -13.50 -19.18 -26.43
CA THR A 437 -13.19 -19.91 -27.65
C THR A 437 -11.87 -19.39 -28.22
N LYS A 438 -11.13 -20.23 -28.95
CA LYS A 438 -9.86 -19.84 -29.59
C LYS A 438 -10.01 -18.72 -30.64
N ASP A 439 -11.26 -18.40 -31.03
CA ASP A 439 -11.60 -17.43 -32.07
C ASP A 439 -12.13 -16.09 -31.52
N ASP A 440 -12.09 -15.88 -30.19
CA ASP A 440 -12.69 -14.68 -29.60
C ASP A 440 -11.90 -13.40 -29.95
N THR A 441 -12.63 -12.45 -30.53
CA THR A 441 -12.20 -11.07 -30.80
C THR A 441 -12.12 -10.22 -29.52
N PHE A 442 -12.52 -10.80 -28.38
CA PHE A 442 -12.63 -10.15 -27.07
C PHE A 442 -11.44 -10.46 -26.17
N ASP A 443 -11.02 -9.47 -25.36
CA ASP A 443 -10.03 -9.65 -24.29
C ASP A 443 -10.76 -10.05 -22.98
N PRO A 444 -10.60 -11.28 -22.47
CA PRO A 444 -11.34 -11.74 -21.30
C PRO A 444 -10.76 -11.17 -20.00
N SER A 445 -11.62 -10.78 -19.06
CA SER A 445 -11.23 -10.36 -17.71
C SER A 445 -12.18 -10.98 -16.69
N ILE A 446 -11.63 -11.67 -15.70
CA ILE A 446 -12.40 -12.37 -14.67
C ILE A 446 -12.00 -11.84 -13.29
N TYR A 447 -13.00 -11.50 -12.47
CA TYR A 447 -12.84 -11.01 -11.11
C TYR A 447 -13.69 -11.85 -10.17
N VAL A 448 -13.07 -12.42 -9.14
CA VAL A 448 -13.72 -13.30 -8.17
C VAL A 448 -13.56 -12.69 -6.79
N PHE A 449 -14.66 -12.31 -6.16
CA PHE A 449 -14.71 -11.81 -4.79
C PHE A 449 -15.05 -12.96 -3.86
N GLU A 450 -14.22 -13.18 -2.87
CA GLU A 450 -14.44 -14.17 -1.83
C GLU A 450 -13.85 -13.65 -0.53
N ILE A 451 -14.49 -13.94 0.60
CA ILE A 451 -14.08 -13.46 1.92
C ILE A 451 -13.55 -14.59 2.81
N ASP A 452 -13.97 -15.82 2.53
CA ASP A 452 -13.50 -17.01 3.22
C ASP A 452 -12.19 -17.50 2.62
N PHE A 453 -11.18 -17.66 3.48
CA PHE A 453 -9.85 -18.03 3.05
C PHE A 453 -9.75 -19.47 2.53
N ASP A 454 -10.54 -20.39 3.07
CA ASP A 454 -10.54 -21.79 2.63
C ASP A 454 -11.14 -21.90 1.23
N HIS A 455 -12.17 -21.09 0.95
CA HIS A 455 -12.75 -20.94 -0.38
C HIS A 455 -11.76 -20.34 -1.38
N ILE A 456 -11.06 -19.26 -1.01
CA ILE A 456 -9.98 -18.68 -1.84
C ILE A 456 -8.91 -19.74 -2.13
N THR A 457 -8.50 -20.51 -1.13
CA THR A 457 -7.51 -21.58 -1.29
C THR A 457 -8.01 -22.64 -2.29
N SER A 458 -9.28 -23.00 -2.23
CA SER A 458 -9.93 -23.90 -3.19
C SER A 458 -9.93 -23.32 -4.61
N ILE A 459 -10.36 -22.06 -4.79
CA ILE A 459 -10.34 -21.36 -6.08
C ILE A 459 -8.93 -21.36 -6.68
N LEU A 460 -7.92 -21.00 -5.88
CA LEU A 460 -6.53 -20.96 -6.33
C LEU A 460 -5.98 -22.36 -6.64
N GLY A 461 -6.37 -23.38 -5.87
CA GLY A 461 -6.08 -24.78 -6.18
C GLY A 461 -6.62 -25.18 -7.56
N ARG A 462 -7.86 -24.77 -7.88
CA ARG A 462 -8.47 -25.01 -9.19
C ARG A 462 -7.75 -24.24 -10.30
N LEU A 463 -7.44 -22.96 -10.10
CA LEU A 463 -6.67 -22.13 -11.04
C LEU A 463 -5.25 -22.65 -11.27
N ASN A 464 -4.65 -23.37 -10.32
CA ASN A 464 -3.36 -24.02 -10.49
C ASN A 464 -3.46 -25.43 -11.10
N GLY A 465 -4.67 -25.98 -11.24
CA GLY A 465 -4.92 -27.28 -11.82
C GLY A 465 -5.93 -27.20 -12.97
N PRO A 466 -7.17 -27.67 -12.77
CA PRO A 466 -8.17 -27.83 -13.83
C PRO A 466 -8.56 -26.53 -14.55
N LEU A 467 -8.36 -25.36 -13.93
CA LEU A 467 -8.71 -24.04 -14.47
C LEU A 467 -7.48 -23.20 -14.86
N SER A 468 -6.33 -23.84 -15.04
CA SER A 468 -5.07 -23.14 -15.36
C SER A 468 -5.10 -22.35 -16.67
N HIS A 469 -5.97 -22.71 -17.62
CA HIS A 469 -6.14 -22.00 -18.88
C HIS A 469 -6.74 -20.59 -18.72
N ILE A 470 -7.46 -20.32 -17.63
CA ILE A 470 -8.07 -19.01 -17.36
C ILE A 470 -7.34 -18.21 -16.27
N LYS A 471 -6.32 -18.80 -15.65
CA LYS A 471 -5.57 -18.18 -14.54
C LYS A 471 -4.98 -16.82 -14.91
N ALA A 472 -4.49 -16.66 -16.14
CA ALA A 472 -3.91 -15.40 -16.60
C ALA A 472 -4.92 -14.23 -16.67
N PHE A 473 -6.21 -14.55 -16.80
CA PHE A 473 -7.31 -13.59 -16.91
C PHE A 473 -8.07 -13.39 -15.61
N THR A 474 -7.77 -14.20 -14.58
CA THR A 474 -8.53 -14.26 -13.34
C THR A 474 -7.83 -13.52 -12.20
N GLN A 475 -8.56 -12.64 -11.54
CA GLN A 475 -8.15 -11.96 -10.32
C GLN A 475 -9.05 -12.41 -9.18
N VAL A 476 -8.45 -13.03 -8.16
CA VAL A 476 -9.16 -13.41 -6.92
C VAL A 476 -8.90 -12.32 -5.88
N LEU A 477 -9.97 -11.80 -5.30
CA LEU A 477 -9.98 -10.66 -4.39
C LEU A 477 -10.51 -11.13 -3.02
N ASN A 478 -9.69 -11.01 -1.97
CA ASN A 478 -10.09 -11.30 -0.60
C ASN A 478 -10.81 -10.11 0.04
N VAL A 479 -11.99 -9.78 -0.48
CA VAL A 479 -12.77 -8.60 -0.10
C VAL A 479 -14.26 -8.87 -0.27
N ALA A 480 -15.07 -8.30 0.62
CA ALA A 480 -16.52 -8.32 0.49
C ALA A 480 -16.98 -7.29 -0.56
N ALA A 481 -18.05 -7.61 -1.29
CA ALA A 481 -18.78 -6.62 -2.08
C ALA A 481 -19.79 -5.87 -1.20
N TRP A 482 -19.74 -4.55 -1.20
CA TRP A 482 -20.54 -3.70 -0.32
C TRP A 482 -20.89 -2.35 -0.96
N SER A 483 -21.54 -1.46 -0.22
CA SER A 483 -21.89 -0.11 -0.66
C SER A 483 -20.81 0.95 -0.40
N GLN A 484 -19.69 0.59 0.24
CA GLN A 484 -18.64 1.52 0.62
C GLN A 484 -17.31 0.79 0.95
N ASP A 485 -16.16 1.36 0.55
CA ASP A 485 -14.78 0.85 0.85
C ASP A 485 -14.41 0.81 2.34
N THR A 486 -14.87 -0.15 3.14
CA THR A 486 -14.79 -0.15 4.61
C THR A 486 -14.17 -1.43 5.16
N VAL A 487 -13.97 -1.49 6.47
CA VAL A 487 -13.85 -2.78 7.18
C VAL A 487 -15.25 -3.16 7.67
N LEU A 488 -15.70 -4.36 7.32
CA LEU A 488 -16.91 -4.98 7.84
C LEU A 488 -16.56 -6.06 8.85
N ARG A 489 -17.49 -6.34 9.75
CA ARG A 489 -17.46 -7.56 10.54
C ARG A 489 -18.55 -8.49 10.05
N ALA A 490 -18.23 -9.75 9.86
CA ALA A 490 -19.24 -10.74 9.48
C ALA A 490 -18.98 -12.09 10.17
N HIS A 491 -20.06 -12.83 10.39
CA HIS A 491 -19.97 -14.24 10.73
C HIS A 491 -19.91 -15.04 9.44
N LEU A 492 -18.79 -15.71 9.22
CA LEU A 492 -18.62 -16.67 8.13
C LEU A 492 -19.16 -18.02 8.61
N THR A 493 -20.22 -18.51 7.96
CA THR A 493 -20.77 -19.86 8.21
C THR A 493 -20.44 -20.83 7.09
N GLY A 494 -19.81 -20.36 6.01
CA GLY A 494 -19.50 -21.14 4.81
C GLY A 494 -20.72 -21.55 3.98
N HIS A 495 -21.93 -21.06 4.31
CA HIS A 495 -23.23 -21.39 3.73
C HIS A 495 -24.19 -20.18 3.80
N ASN A 496 -25.47 -20.38 3.41
CA ASN A 496 -26.57 -19.41 3.26
C ASN A 496 -27.01 -18.61 4.52
N ASP A 497 -26.15 -18.57 5.54
CA ASP A 497 -26.36 -17.98 6.86
C ASP A 497 -25.30 -16.91 7.21
N GLY A 498 -24.46 -16.54 6.23
CA GLY A 498 -23.50 -15.46 6.40
C GLY A 498 -24.22 -14.16 6.76
N ARG A 499 -23.65 -13.37 7.68
CA ARG A 499 -24.26 -12.07 8.03
C ARG A 499 -23.25 -11.05 8.50
N VAL A 500 -23.46 -9.82 8.07
CA VAL A 500 -22.78 -8.64 8.65
C VAL A 500 -23.19 -8.53 10.11
N ALA A 501 -22.18 -8.39 10.98
CA ALA A 501 -22.34 -8.34 12.43
C ALA A 501 -22.04 -6.93 12.94
N ALA A 502 -22.88 -6.44 13.86
CA ALA A 502 -22.61 -5.18 14.56
C ALA A 502 -21.51 -5.35 15.63
N ASP A 503 -21.47 -6.52 16.26
CA ASP A 503 -20.48 -6.95 17.26
C ASP A 503 -20.12 -8.44 17.08
N GLY A 504 -18.89 -8.82 17.42
CA GLY A 504 -18.35 -10.13 17.06
C GLY A 504 -18.09 -10.32 15.56
N GLY A 505 -17.58 -11.49 15.15
CA GLY A 505 -17.27 -11.82 13.75
C GLY A 505 -15.86 -11.47 13.29
N ILE A 506 -15.52 -11.92 12.08
CA ILE A 506 -14.22 -11.74 11.43
C ILE A 506 -14.21 -10.37 10.73
N SER A 507 -13.14 -9.59 10.94
CA SER A 507 -13.02 -8.23 10.37
C SER A 507 -12.42 -8.26 8.98
N MET A 508 -13.21 -8.06 7.93
CA MET A 508 -12.77 -8.14 6.54
C MET A 508 -12.83 -6.80 5.82
N LEU A 509 -11.99 -6.64 4.81
CA LEU A 509 -12.10 -5.53 3.86
C LEU A 509 -13.36 -5.71 3.02
N ALA A 510 -14.05 -4.61 2.77
CA ALA A 510 -15.21 -4.54 1.90
C ALA A 510 -15.04 -3.38 0.94
N TYR A 511 -15.41 -3.57 -0.32
CA TYR A 511 -15.37 -2.52 -1.33
C TYR A 511 -16.73 -1.98 -1.65
N ASP A 512 -16.76 -0.69 -1.96
CA ASP A 512 -17.83 -0.08 -2.73
C ASP A 512 -17.83 -0.72 -4.12
N ILE A 513 -18.70 -1.71 -4.32
CA ILE A 513 -18.67 -2.53 -5.52
C ILE A 513 -18.95 -1.69 -6.78
N GLY A 514 -19.79 -0.67 -6.68
CA GLY A 514 -20.07 0.29 -7.74
C GLY A 514 -18.84 1.12 -8.09
N ALA A 515 -18.20 1.76 -7.10
CA ALA A 515 -17.00 2.55 -7.35
C ALA A 515 -15.84 1.70 -7.89
N TRP A 516 -15.68 0.47 -7.37
CA TRP A 516 -14.73 -0.51 -7.89
C TRP A 516 -15.04 -0.88 -9.34
N PHE A 517 -16.31 -1.20 -9.66
CA PHE A 517 -16.72 -1.62 -11.01
C PHE A 517 -16.34 -0.55 -12.05
N MET A 518 -16.69 0.71 -11.79
CA MET A 518 -16.43 1.82 -12.71
C MET A 518 -14.93 2.12 -12.88
N ARG A 519 -14.15 2.01 -11.79
CA ARG A 519 -12.70 2.27 -11.81
C ARG A 519 -11.91 1.15 -12.49
N THR A 520 -12.30 -0.10 -12.24
CA THR A 520 -11.54 -1.30 -12.63
C THR A 520 -11.89 -1.75 -14.03
N ILE A 521 -13.19 -1.93 -14.32
CA ILE A 521 -13.63 -2.46 -15.62
C ILE A 521 -13.50 -1.39 -16.71
N LYS A 522 -13.83 -0.13 -16.35
CA LYS A 522 -13.91 1.02 -17.27
C LYS A 522 -14.79 0.65 -18.49
N PRO A 523 -16.06 0.31 -18.24
CA PRO A 523 -16.90 -0.35 -19.24
C PRO A 523 -17.16 0.55 -20.44
N GLU A 524 -17.08 -0.04 -21.63
CA GLU A 524 -17.47 0.58 -22.89
C GLU A 524 -18.75 -0.08 -23.43
N HIS A 525 -19.46 0.58 -24.35
CA HIS A 525 -20.77 0.10 -24.82
C HIS A 525 -20.74 -1.22 -25.61
N CYS A 526 -19.56 -1.67 -26.04
CA CYS A 526 -19.42 -2.91 -26.79
C CYS A 526 -18.90 -4.08 -25.95
N ASP A 527 -18.60 -3.86 -24.66
CA ASP A 527 -18.22 -4.93 -23.73
C ASP A 527 -19.41 -5.86 -23.47
N ASP A 528 -19.11 -7.13 -23.18
CA ASP A 528 -20.07 -8.16 -22.75
C ASP A 528 -19.79 -8.45 -21.28
N ILE A 529 -20.64 -7.92 -20.39
CA ILE A 529 -20.41 -7.97 -18.94
C ILE A 529 -21.43 -8.86 -18.24
N MET A 530 -20.91 -9.92 -17.62
CA MET A 530 -21.66 -10.80 -16.74
C MET A 530 -21.26 -10.58 -15.29
N LEU A 531 -22.27 -10.33 -14.44
CA LEU A 531 -22.13 -10.23 -13.00
C LEU A 531 -22.95 -11.34 -12.34
N LYS A 532 -22.30 -12.21 -11.56
CA LYS A 532 -22.93 -13.17 -10.66
C LYS A 532 -22.82 -12.64 -9.22
N MET A 533 -23.89 -12.77 -8.44
CA MET A 533 -23.93 -12.30 -7.06
C MET A 533 -24.63 -13.29 -6.13
N ASP A 534 -23.94 -13.62 -5.05
CA ASP A 534 -24.35 -14.58 -4.03
C ASP A 534 -23.52 -14.28 -2.78
N ILE A 535 -23.97 -13.33 -1.97
CA ILE A 535 -23.13 -12.66 -0.96
C ILE A 535 -23.86 -12.48 0.37
N GLU A 536 -24.80 -13.38 0.66
CA GLU A 536 -25.36 -13.61 1.98
C GLU A 536 -25.81 -12.34 2.71
N GLY A 537 -26.76 -11.62 2.11
CA GLY A 537 -27.39 -10.44 2.72
C GLY A 537 -26.76 -9.11 2.37
N ALA A 538 -25.60 -9.12 1.72
CA ALA A 538 -24.97 -7.91 1.19
C ALA A 538 -25.56 -7.45 -0.16
N GLU A 539 -26.47 -8.21 -0.76
CA GLU A 539 -27.00 -7.95 -2.11
C GLU A 539 -27.69 -6.60 -2.20
N VAL A 540 -28.47 -6.23 -1.17
CA VAL A 540 -29.21 -4.97 -1.14
C VAL A 540 -28.27 -3.78 -1.27
N GLU A 541 -27.18 -3.78 -0.49
CA GLU A 541 -26.21 -2.70 -0.45
C GLU A 541 -25.33 -2.69 -1.70
N ALA A 542 -24.88 -3.86 -2.15
CA ALA A 542 -24.10 -4.02 -3.38
C ALA A 542 -24.87 -3.53 -4.62
N ILE A 543 -26.14 -3.95 -4.79
CA ILE A 543 -26.98 -3.55 -5.94
C ILE A 543 -27.25 -2.04 -5.92
N LYS A 544 -27.55 -1.46 -4.75
CA LYS A 544 -27.74 0.00 -4.61
C LYS A 544 -26.49 0.78 -4.98
N SER A 545 -25.31 0.30 -4.57
CA SER A 545 -24.05 0.93 -4.94
C SER A 545 -23.83 0.89 -6.46
N LEU A 546 -24.00 -0.27 -7.11
CA LEU A 546 -23.93 -0.39 -8.58
C LEU A 546 -24.89 0.58 -9.28
N ALA A 547 -26.11 0.71 -8.77
CA ALA A 547 -27.10 1.64 -9.31
C ALA A 547 -26.68 3.10 -9.16
N SER A 548 -26.17 3.48 -7.99
CA SER A 548 -25.84 4.86 -7.64
C SER A 548 -24.78 5.50 -8.54
N VAL A 549 -23.86 4.69 -9.08
CA VAL A 549 -22.80 5.12 -10.00
C VAL A 549 -23.12 4.82 -11.46
N GLY A 550 -24.30 4.28 -11.76
CA GLY A 550 -24.73 3.93 -13.11
C GLY A 550 -24.08 2.66 -13.68
N ALA A 551 -23.38 1.86 -12.88
CA ALA A 551 -22.73 0.62 -13.31
C ALA A 551 -23.74 -0.39 -13.89
N LEU A 552 -24.96 -0.44 -13.33
CA LEU A 552 -26.04 -1.30 -13.81
C LEU A 552 -26.41 -1.08 -15.28
N LYS A 553 -26.01 0.02 -15.94
CA LYS A 553 -26.26 0.29 -17.36
C LYS A 553 -25.32 -0.48 -18.30
N TYR A 554 -24.22 -1.00 -17.78
CA TYR A 554 -23.20 -1.70 -18.54
C TYR A 554 -23.24 -3.21 -18.34
N ILE A 555 -24.00 -3.70 -17.36
CA ILE A 555 -24.13 -5.15 -17.12
C ILE A 555 -25.12 -5.71 -18.13
N ASP A 556 -24.72 -6.73 -18.88
CA ASP A 556 -25.58 -7.40 -19.86
C ASP A 556 -26.32 -8.58 -19.25
N HIS A 557 -25.62 -9.30 -18.37
CA HIS A 557 -26.10 -10.48 -17.68
C HIS A 557 -25.91 -10.31 -16.18
N PHE A 558 -27.02 -10.26 -15.42
CA PHE A 558 -26.97 -10.20 -13.96
C PHE A 558 -27.67 -11.43 -13.39
N VAL A 559 -26.88 -12.34 -12.82
CA VAL A 559 -27.37 -13.52 -12.10
C VAL A 559 -27.20 -13.27 -10.61
N VAL A 560 -28.28 -13.40 -9.83
CA VAL A 560 -28.25 -13.13 -8.40
C VAL A 560 -29.07 -14.13 -7.61
N GLU A 561 -28.49 -14.64 -6.53
CA GLU A 561 -29.25 -15.20 -5.42
C GLU A 561 -29.68 -14.06 -4.49
N LEU A 562 -30.98 -13.86 -4.37
CA LEU A 562 -31.51 -13.00 -3.31
C LEU A 562 -31.88 -13.92 -2.16
N HIS A 563 -31.16 -13.82 -1.05
CA HIS A 563 -31.40 -14.58 0.18
C HIS A 563 -32.71 -14.18 0.93
N ASP A 564 -33.77 -13.82 0.22
CA ASP A 564 -35.05 -13.34 0.77
C ASP A 564 -35.81 -14.40 1.57
N TRP A 565 -35.57 -15.68 1.28
CA TRP A 565 -36.19 -16.80 1.99
C TRP A 565 -35.70 -16.93 3.45
N ILE A 566 -34.50 -16.44 3.76
CA ILE A 566 -33.89 -16.51 5.11
C ILE A 566 -33.59 -15.14 5.71
N MET A 567 -33.48 -14.08 4.90
CA MET A 567 -33.16 -12.73 5.34
C MET A 567 -34.34 -11.76 5.18
N PRO A 568 -35.04 -11.39 6.28
CA PRO A 568 -36.21 -10.52 6.21
C PRO A 568 -35.93 -9.15 5.58
N THR A 569 -34.71 -8.63 5.74
CA THR A 569 -34.27 -7.36 5.13
C THR A 569 -34.18 -7.44 3.60
N VAL A 570 -33.67 -8.55 3.07
CA VAL A 570 -33.61 -8.82 1.63
C VAL A 570 -35.03 -9.03 1.09
N ALA A 571 -35.87 -9.79 1.79
CA ALA A 571 -37.26 -10.00 1.42
C ALA A 571 -38.06 -8.70 1.31
N ALA A 572 -37.89 -7.80 2.28
CA ALA A 572 -38.53 -6.50 2.27
C ALA A 572 -38.03 -5.61 1.11
N ALA A 573 -36.75 -5.71 0.74
CA ALA A 573 -36.13 -4.89 -0.30
C ALA A 573 -36.34 -5.43 -1.72
N LYS A 574 -36.58 -6.74 -1.90
CA LYS A 574 -36.65 -7.41 -3.21
C LYS A 574 -37.56 -6.72 -4.22
N PRO A 575 -38.80 -6.31 -3.90
CA PRO A 575 -39.66 -5.63 -4.88
C PRO A 575 -39.07 -4.32 -5.42
N ASP A 576 -38.36 -3.57 -4.58
CA ASP A 576 -37.74 -2.30 -4.97
C ASP A 576 -36.42 -2.54 -5.72
N LEU A 577 -35.67 -3.58 -5.37
CA LEU A 577 -34.48 -3.99 -6.12
C LEU A 577 -34.85 -4.43 -7.55
N VAL A 578 -35.89 -5.23 -7.73
CA VAL A 578 -36.36 -5.64 -9.07
C VAL A 578 -36.73 -4.42 -9.91
N LYS A 579 -37.52 -3.49 -9.36
CA LYS A 579 -37.86 -2.24 -10.07
C LYS A 579 -36.62 -1.41 -10.41
N LEU A 580 -35.64 -1.37 -9.52
CA LEU A 580 -34.38 -0.65 -9.74
C LEU A 580 -33.58 -1.26 -10.90
N LEU A 581 -33.53 -2.59 -11.01
CA LEU A 581 -32.89 -3.29 -12.12
C LEU A 581 -33.62 -3.02 -13.45
N GLU A 582 -34.95 -3.14 -13.46
CA GLU A 582 -35.77 -2.87 -14.64
C GLU A 582 -35.62 -1.42 -15.12
N ALA A 583 -35.59 -0.46 -14.19
CA ALA A 583 -35.35 0.96 -14.50
C ALA A 583 -33.97 1.22 -15.13
N ASN A 584 -33.01 0.31 -14.97
CA ASN A 584 -31.68 0.35 -15.59
C ASN A 584 -31.55 -0.57 -16.83
N GLY A 585 -32.68 -1.08 -17.33
CA GLY A 585 -32.76 -1.89 -18.54
C GLY A 585 -32.39 -3.36 -18.33
N LEU A 586 -32.30 -3.83 -17.08
CA LEU A 586 -32.09 -5.23 -16.72
C LEU A 586 -33.45 -5.85 -16.39
N PHE A 587 -33.96 -6.70 -17.28
CA PHE A 587 -35.28 -7.28 -17.13
C PHE A 587 -35.19 -8.70 -16.64
N TYR A 588 -36.06 -9.05 -15.70
CA TYR A 588 -36.17 -10.41 -15.20
C TYR A 588 -36.47 -11.35 -16.36
N GLN A 589 -35.63 -12.37 -16.53
CA GLN A 589 -35.91 -13.48 -17.41
C GLN A 589 -36.32 -14.66 -16.53
N TYR A 590 -37.51 -15.20 -16.79
CA TYR A 590 -37.86 -16.56 -16.37
C TYR A 590 -36.93 -17.50 -17.12
N ALA A 591 -35.72 -17.66 -16.60
CA ALA A 591 -34.79 -18.67 -17.02
C ALA A 591 -34.73 -19.65 -15.85
N THR A 592 -35.33 -20.82 -16.00
CA THR A 592 -34.53 -21.97 -15.61
C THR A 592 -33.28 -21.88 -16.49
N LEU A 593 -32.10 -22.05 -15.92
CA LEU A 593 -30.84 -22.00 -16.68
C LEU A 593 -30.79 -23.06 -17.82
N ASP A 594 -31.83 -23.89 -17.92
CA ASP A 594 -32.09 -24.94 -18.91
C ASP A 594 -32.18 -24.43 -20.36
N ASP A 595 -32.78 -23.26 -20.63
CA ASP A 595 -33.15 -22.91 -22.02
C ASP A 595 -32.04 -22.23 -22.85
N LEU A 596 -30.94 -21.78 -22.21
CA LEU A 596 -29.80 -21.15 -22.91
C LEU A 596 -28.47 -21.91 -22.77
N ILE A 597 -28.41 -22.95 -21.92
CA ILE A 597 -27.28 -23.89 -21.77
C ILE A 597 -27.64 -25.24 -22.43
N ASP A 598 -28.47 -25.21 -23.47
CA ASP A 598 -29.16 -26.41 -23.98
C ASP A 598 -28.35 -27.25 -25.00
N LYS A 599 -27.08 -27.56 -24.69
CA LYS A 599 -26.31 -28.62 -25.39
C LYS A 599 -25.44 -29.51 -24.51
N HIS A 600 -25.45 -29.32 -23.19
CA HIS A 600 -24.61 -30.15 -22.29
C HIS A 600 -25.37 -30.85 -21.16
N TYR A 601 -26.70 -30.89 -21.21
CA TYR A 601 -27.48 -31.61 -20.20
C TYR A 601 -27.70 -33.07 -20.58
N LYS A 602 -27.38 -34.00 -19.66
CA LYS A 602 -27.84 -35.39 -19.71
C LYS A 602 -29.05 -35.52 -18.79
N PRO A 603 -30.21 -35.98 -19.29
CA PRO A 603 -31.38 -36.23 -18.45
C PRO A 603 -31.04 -37.22 -17.32
N GLY A 604 -31.24 -36.82 -16.07
CA GLY A 604 -31.09 -37.69 -14.89
C GLY A 604 -29.93 -37.36 -13.95
N GLU A 605 -29.09 -36.38 -14.27
CA GLU A 605 -28.15 -35.81 -13.29
C GLU A 605 -28.76 -34.52 -12.71
N PRO A 606 -29.08 -34.48 -11.40
CA PRO A 606 -29.49 -33.24 -10.78
C PRO A 606 -28.32 -32.27 -10.85
N TRP A 607 -28.58 -31.09 -11.40
CA TRP A 607 -27.75 -29.90 -11.17
C TRP A 607 -27.37 -29.82 -9.68
N PRO A 608 -26.16 -29.36 -9.32
CA PRO A 608 -26.01 -28.65 -8.07
C PRO A 608 -26.55 -27.23 -8.29
N VAL A 609 -27.88 -27.05 -8.37
CA VAL A 609 -28.48 -25.69 -8.33
C VAL A 609 -28.35 -25.25 -6.90
N ASN A 610 -27.15 -24.86 -6.51
CA ASN A 610 -26.96 -24.06 -5.34
C ASN A 610 -27.15 -22.61 -5.79
N HIS A 611 -28.44 -22.26 -5.86
CA HIS A 611 -29.01 -21.11 -5.16
C HIS A 611 -29.21 -19.74 -5.87
N CYS A 612 -28.71 -19.49 -7.08
CA CYS A 612 -29.03 -18.25 -7.81
C CYS A 612 -30.43 -18.27 -8.49
N ASP A 613 -31.46 -17.79 -7.80
CA ASP A 613 -32.88 -17.85 -8.23
C ASP A 613 -33.31 -16.78 -9.24
N SER A 614 -32.49 -15.76 -9.52
CA SER A 614 -32.90 -14.62 -10.36
C SER A 614 -31.88 -14.28 -11.44
N HIS A 615 -32.32 -14.36 -12.70
CA HIS A 615 -31.54 -13.91 -13.85
C HIS A 615 -32.18 -12.68 -14.49
N PHE A 616 -31.40 -11.63 -14.66
CA PHE A 616 -31.78 -10.42 -15.36
C PHE A 616 -30.88 -10.26 -16.58
N LYS A 617 -31.49 -9.95 -17.72
CA LYS A 617 -30.76 -9.70 -18.96
C LYS A 617 -31.09 -8.33 -19.50
N ARG A 618 -30.09 -7.66 -20.05
CA ARG A 618 -30.31 -6.44 -20.82
C ARG A 618 -30.99 -6.80 -22.14
N LEU A 619 -32.15 -6.20 -22.38
CA LEU A 619 -32.75 -6.27 -23.70
C LEU A 619 -31.93 -5.36 -24.63
N GLN A 620 -31.20 -5.96 -25.57
CA GLN A 620 -30.59 -5.24 -26.67
C GLN A 620 -31.71 -4.71 -27.58
N GLY A 621 -32.26 -3.55 -27.25
CA GLY A 621 -33.01 -2.72 -28.21
C GLY A 621 -32.03 -2.00 -29.14
N PRO A 622 -32.45 -1.61 -30.36
CA PRO A 622 -31.60 -0.79 -31.21
C PRO A 622 -31.29 0.50 -30.45
N ILE A 623 -30.00 0.75 -30.19
CA ILE A 623 -29.53 2.03 -29.67
C ILE A 623 -29.87 3.07 -30.75
N SER A 624 -30.87 3.90 -30.48
CA SER A 624 -31.27 5.03 -31.35
C SER A 624 -30.36 6.23 -31.15
#